data_AF-A0A523TGV0-F1
#
_entry.id   AF-A0A523TGV0-F1
#
_cell.length_a   1.000
_cell.length_b   1.000
_cell.length_c   1.000
_cell.angle_alpha   90.00
_cell.angle_beta   90.00
_cell.angle_gamma   90.00
#
_symmetry.space_group_name_H-M   'P 1'
#
loop_
_entity.id
_entity.type
_entity.pdbx_description
1 polymer ?
#
loop_
_entity_poly.entity_id
_entity_poly.type
_entity_poly.pdbx_seq_one_letter_code
_entity_poly.pdbx_strand_id
1 'polypeptide(L)'
;MSNSLKSAAGWVIAALTLSLIPMFIANSTAPSGTVFTGFLLNPLDGFSYLAKMKQGADGSWLFSLPYAAEPGPGTFLFVYHLFLGHLSRWIGIPTIVVFHVARIIAAALMFLLVYVLFQAVLPERSARRTALLLTLFGSGLGWVTAPLFNLQPSDLMIPESIPFLIAYGNAHFPLAAAALLGGILVILLLQDRPGLRLALALLCGTIIGAVLPFSALSLFAAGFTWYIWEATLHFRKNGA
;
A
#
# COMPACT_ATOMS: atom_id res chain seq x y z
N MET A 1 4.37 -8.10 26.59
CA MET A 1 3.91 -7.76 25.22
C MET A 1 3.04 -6.49 25.14
N SER A 2 2.06 -6.26 26.04
CA SER A 2 1.02 -5.21 25.87
C SER A 2 1.54 -3.76 25.80
N ASN A 3 2.52 -3.36 26.61
CA ASN A 3 2.98 -1.96 26.66
C ASN A 3 3.78 -1.52 25.44
N SER A 4 4.42 -2.44 24.73
CA SER A 4 5.19 -2.13 23.53
C SER A 4 4.29 -1.87 22.33
N LEU A 5 3.28 -2.74 22.17
CA LEU A 5 2.27 -2.61 21.12
C LEU A 5 1.40 -1.36 21.32
N LYS A 6 1.01 -1.05 22.56
CA LYS A 6 0.29 0.20 22.89
C LYS A 6 1.08 1.44 22.48
N SER A 7 2.39 1.48 22.78
CA SER A 7 3.25 2.60 22.38
C SER A 7 3.38 2.70 20.86
N ALA A 8 3.54 1.58 20.15
CA ALA A 8 3.58 1.56 18.70
C ALA A 8 2.26 2.05 18.08
N ALA A 9 1.12 1.59 18.61
CA ALA A 9 -0.20 2.06 18.18
C ALA A 9 -0.34 3.58 18.33
N GLY A 10 0.18 4.17 19.43
CA GLY A 10 0.21 5.62 19.60
C GLY A 10 0.98 6.35 18.48
N TRP A 11 2.15 5.84 18.08
CA TRP A 11 2.93 6.40 16.97
C TRP A 11 2.25 6.20 15.61
N VAL A 12 1.62 5.05 15.38
CA VAL A 12 0.83 4.79 14.17
C VAL A 12 -0.33 5.76 14.07
N ILE A 13 -1.10 5.94 15.16
CA ILE A 13 -2.19 6.92 15.22
C ILE A 13 -1.66 8.33 14.96
N ALA A 14 -0.54 8.72 15.58
CA ALA A 14 0.06 10.03 15.33
C ALA A 14 0.43 10.24 13.86
N ALA A 15 1.05 9.25 13.21
CA ALA A 15 1.40 9.31 11.79
C ALA A 15 0.15 9.40 10.89
N LEU A 16 -0.89 8.61 11.17
CA LEU A 16 -2.15 8.67 10.43
C LEU A 16 -2.85 10.02 10.59
N THR A 17 -2.91 10.55 11.81
CA THR A 17 -3.43 11.89 12.08
C THR A 17 -2.65 12.95 11.31
N LEU A 18 -1.31 12.87 11.34
CA LEU A 18 -0.47 13.79 10.58
C LEU A 18 -0.72 13.72 9.07
N SER A 19 -1.02 12.53 8.54
CA SER A 19 -1.38 12.35 7.12
C SER A 19 -2.75 12.93 6.73
N LEU A 20 -3.59 13.25 7.72
CA LEU A 20 -4.93 13.83 7.52
C LEU A 20 -4.95 15.35 7.70
N ILE A 21 -4.09 15.90 8.55
CA ILE A 21 -4.08 17.35 8.86
C ILE A 21 -4.01 18.23 7.60
N PRO A 22 -3.07 18.01 6.65
CA PRO A 22 -3.01 18.83 5.44
C PRO A 22 -4.30 18.78 4.60
N MET A 23 -4.96 17.62 4.58
CA MET A 23 -6.20 17.41 3.84
C MET A 23 -7.36 18.20 4.44
N PHE A 24 -7.46 18.22 5.77
CA PHE A 24 -8.46 19.02 6.48
C PHE A 24 -8.21 20.52 6.28
N ILE A 25 -6.95 20.95 6.37
CA ILE A 25 -6.58 22.35 6.12
C ILE A 25 -6.99 22.74 4.69
N ALA A 26 -6.58 21.96 3.68
CA ALA A 26 -6.91 22.24 2.28
C ALA A 26 -8.41 22.29 2.02
N ASN A 27 -9.19 21.41 2.66
CA ASN A 27 -10.65 21.45 2.57
C ASN A 27 -11.25 22.71 3.21
N SER A 28 -10.73 23.13 4.38
CA SER A 28 -11.22 24.31 5.11
C SER A 28 -10.83 25.64 4.49
N THR A 29 -9.73 25.67 3.71
CA THR A 29 -9.20 26.87 3.06
C THR A 29 -9.53 26.92 1.56
N ALA A 30 -10.45 26.07 1.08
CA ALA A 30 -10.87 26.08 -0.31
C ALA A 30 -11.45 27.46 -0.68
N PRO A 31 -10.99 28.10 -1.77
CA PRO A 31 -11.52 29.39 -2.22
C PRO A 31 -13.04 29.36 -2.44
N SER A 32 -13.70 30.50 -2.22
CA SER A 32 -15.15 30.62 -2.44
C SER A 32 -15.52 30.21 -3.87
N GLY A 33 -16.55 29.37 -4.00
CA GLY A 33 -16.98 28.81 -5.29
C GLY A 33 -16.19 27.58 -5.75
N THR A 34 -15.25 27.07 -4.96
CA THR A 34 -14.49 25.85 -5.26
C THR A 34 -14.70 24.77 -4.20
N VAL A 35 -14.35 23.52 -4.54
CA VAL A 35 -14.35 22.39 -3.61
C VAL A 35 -12.99 21.71 -3.64
N PHE A 36 -12.51 21.28 -2.47
CA PHE A 36 -11.30 20.48 -2.41
C PHE A 36 -11.57 19.08 -2.97
N THR A 37 -10.72 18.66 -3.89
CA THR A 37 -10.92 17.44 -4.69
C THR A 37 -10.41 16.17 -4.00
N GLY A 38 -9.82 16.29 -2.81
CA GLY A 38 -9.40 15.14 -2.01
C GLY A 38 -7.97 14.65 -2.26
N PHE A 39 -7.14 15.38 -3.00
CA PHE A 39 -5.73 15.00 -3.20
C PHE A 39 -4.80 16.20 -3.14
N LEU A 40 -3.71 16.07 -2.37
CA LEU A 40 -2.62 17.04 -2.30
C LEU A 40 -1.31 16.51 -2.90
N LEU A 41 -1.16 15.18 -2.97
CA LEU A 41 -0.03 14.48 -3.58
C LEU A 41 -0.57 13.61 -4.72
N ASN A 42 0.13 13.61 -5.86
CA ASN A 42 -0.21 12.86 -7.08
C ASN A 42 -1.71 12.92 -7.45
N PRO A 43 -2.30 14.13 -7.63
CA PRO A 43 -3.73 14.27 -7.90
C PRO A 43 -4.17 13.63 -9.22
N LEU A 44 -3.29 13.57 -10.23
CA LEU A 44 -3.59 12.91 -11.51
C LEU A 44 -3.91 11.43 -11.32
N ASP A 45 -3.08 10.73 -10.54
CA ASP A 45 -3.31 9.34 -10.17
C ASP A 45 -4.57 9.21 -9.30
N GLY A 46 -4.73 10.10 -8.32
CA GLY A 46 -5.93 10.19 -7.49
C GLY A 46 -7.23 10.21 -8.30
N PHE A 47 -7.31 11.10 -9.29
CA PHE A 47 -8.47 11.20 -10.18
C PHE A 47 -8.62 9.95 -11.07
N SER A 48 -7.50 9.39 -11.52
CA SER A 48 -7.50 8.12 -12.24
C SER A 48 -8.05 6.96 -11.39
N TYR A 49 -7.81 6.95 -10.07
CA TYR A 49 -8.40 5.96 -9.15
C TYR A 49 -9.89 6.20 -8.94
N LEU A 50 -10.31 7.46 -8.74
CA LEU A 50 -11.73 7.79 -8.63
C LEU A 50 -12.52 7.45 -9.88
N ALA A 51 -11.94 7.64 -11.08
CA ALA A 51 -12.57 7.26 -12.34
C ALA A 51 -12.82 5.74 -12.42
N LYS A 52 -11.85 4.92 -11.95
CA LYS A 52 -12.01 3.46 -11.84
C LYS A 52 -13.07 3.10 -10.80
N MET A 53 -13.03 3.73 -9.62
CA MET A 53 -14.05 3.53 -8.58
C MET A 53 -15.45 3.92 -9.07
N LYS A 54 -15.58 4.93 -9.92
CA LYS A 54 -16.87 5.30 -10.52
C LYS A 54 -17.44 4.18 -11.38
N GLN A 55 -16.62 3.52 -12.21
CA GLN A 55 -17.08 2.36 -12.99
C GLN A 55 -17.56 1.22 -12.09
N GLY A 56 -16.87 0.98 -10.96
CA GLY A 56 -17.30 0.01 -9.95
C GLY A 56 -18.63 0.41 -9.30
N ALA A 57 -18.79 1.69 -8.95
CA ALA A 57 -20.04 2.21 -8.39
C ALA A 57 -21.21 2.10 -9.38
N ASP A 58 -20.94 2.17 -10.68
CA ASP A 58 -21.92 1.94 -11.75
C ASP A 58 -22.24 0.45 -11.97
N GLY A 59 -21.49 -0.45 -11.32
CA GLY A 59 -21.74 -1.89 -11.32
C GLY A 59 -20.75 -2.71 -12.14
N SER A 60 -19.73 -2.09 -12.76
CA SER A 60 -18.77 -2.82 -13.57
C SER A 60 -17.76 -3.58 -12.72
N TRP A 61 -17.44 -4.81 -13.12
CA TRP A 61 -16.29 -5.58 -12.64
C TRP A 61 -15.16 -5.67 -13.66
N LEU A 62 -15.38 -5.10 -14.84
CA LEU A 62 -14.39 -5.01 -15.92
C LEU A 62 -14.03 -3.55 -16.16
N PHE A 63 -12.75 -3.24 -16.10
CA PHE A 63 -12.24 -1.91 -16.37
C PHE A 63 -12.29 -1.63 -17.87
N SER A 64 -12.83 -0.47 -18.25
CA SER A 64 -12.71 0.12 -19.57
C SER A 64 -11.98 1.47 -19.48
N LEU A 65 -11.40 1.95 -20.58
CA LEU A 65 -10.76 3.26 -20.61
C LEU A 65 -11.84 4.37 -20.58
N PRO A 66 -12.02 5.10 -19.46
CA PRO A 66 -13.17 5.99 -19.28
C PRO A 66 -13.15 7.23 -20.18
N TYR A 67 -11.98 7.57 -20.74
CA TYR A 67 -11.77 8.79 -21.52
C TYR A 67 -11.24 8.52 -22.94
N ALA A 68 -11.22 7.26 -23.39
CA ALA A 68 -10.82 6.91 -24.76
C ALA A 68 -12.01 6.99 -25.72
N ALA A 69 -11.78 7.48 -26.94
CA ALA A 69 -12.82 7.51 -27.99
C ALA A 69 -13.30 6.09 -28.35
N GLU A 70 -12.39 5.12 -28.31
CA GLU A 70 -12.66 3.70 -28.44
C GLU A 70 -12.15 3.00 -27.17
N PRO A 71 -12.99 2.82 -26.13
CA PRO A 71 -12.58 2.26 -24.85
C PRO A 71 -12.04 0.82 -24.90
N GLY A 72 -12.31 0.11 -25.99
CA GLY A 72 -12.04 -1.32 -26.14
C GLY A 72 -12.94 -2.20 -25.26
N PRO A 73 -12.75 -3.53 -25.30
CA PRO A 73 -13.46 -4.45 -24.42
C PRO A 73 -13.01 -4.26 -22.95
N GLY A 74 -13.96 -4.43 -22.04
CA GLY A 74 -13.67 -4.40 -20.60
C GLY A 74 -12.69 -5.50 -20.21
N THR A 75 -11.72 -5.17 -19.36
CA THR A 75 -10.65 -6.09 -18.91
C THR A 75 -10.66 -6.24 -17.40
N PHE A 76 -10.30 -7.42 -16.89
CA PHE A 76 -10.16 -7.69 -15.46
C PHE A 76 -8.87 -7.06 -14.89
N LEU A 77 -8.84 -5.73 -14.82
CA LEU A 77 -7.75 -4.91 -14.30
C LEU A 77 -8.29 -3.91 -13.27
N PHE A 78 -7.40 -3.46 -12.39
CA PHE A 78 -7.72 -2.51 -11.31
C PHE A 78 -8.90 -2.94 -10.44
N VAL A 79 -9.06 -4.26 -10.26
CA VAL A 79 -10.17 -4.89 -9.54
C VAL A 79 -10.33 -4.34 -8.13
N TYR A 80 -9.21 -4.00 -7.47
CA TYR A 80 -9.24 -3.30 -6.18
C TYR A 80 -10.05 -1.99 -6.22
N HIS A 81 -9.81 -1.13 -7.21
CA HIS A 81 -10.51 0.16 -7.33
C HIS A 81 -11.96 -0.05 -7.75
N LEU A 82 -12.24 -0.99 -8.66
CA LEU A 82 -13.62 -1.36 -9.02
C LEU A 82 -14.38 -1.84 -7.77
N PHE A 83 -13.76 -2.70 -6.96
CA PHE A 83 -14.34 -3.19 -5.70
C PHE A 83 -14.65 -2.05 -4.72
N LEU A 84 -13.74 -1.09 -4.53
CA LEU A 84 -14.03 0.08 -3.69
C LEU A 84 -15.20 0.91 -4.25
N GLY A 85 -15.37 0.95 -5.57
CA GLY A 85 -16.54 1.51 -6.23
C GLY A 85 -17.85 0.80 -5.86
N HIS A 86 -17.86 -0.54 -5.91
CA HIS A 86 -19.00 -1.33 -5.44
C HIS A 86 -19.29 -1.09 -3.97
N LEU A 87 -18.26 -0.97 -3.14
CA LEU A 87 -18.40 -0.64 -1.72
C LEU A 87 -19.10 0.71 -1.51
N SER A 88 -18.71 1.73 -2.30
CA SER A 88 -19.36 3.04 -2.33
C SER A 88 -20.85 2.92 -2.68
N ARG A 89 -21.19 2.12 -3.71
CA ARG A 89 -22.59 1.85 -4.10
C ARG A 89 -23.38 1.12 -3.01
N TRP A 90 -22.82 0.06 -2.41
CA TRP A 90 -23.52 -0.77 -1.44
C TRP A 90 -23.79 -0.05 -0.12
N ILE A 91 -22.84 0.79 0.32
CA ILE A 91 -22.96 1.56 1.56
C ILE A 91 -23.71 2.88 1.33
N GLY A 92 -23.74 3.39 0.09
CA GLY A 92 -24.39 4.66 -0.26
C GLY A 92 -23.59 5.90 0.13
N ILE A 93 -22.25 5.81 0.15
CA ILE A 93 -21.35 6.93 0.48
C ILE A 93 -20.43 7.29 -0.70
N PRO A 94 -19.94 8.55 -0.81
CA PRO A 94 -19.13 8.98 -1.95
C PRO A 94 -17.83 8.17 -2.12
N THR A 95 -17.42 7.94 -3.36
CA THR A 95 -16.19 7.20 -3.70
C THR A 95 -14.95 7.81 -3.05
N ILE A 96 -14.86 9.14 -2.96
CA ILE A 96 -13.73 9.82 -2.30
C ILE A 96 -13.63 9.46 -0.81
N VAL A 97 -14.76 9.30 -0.12
CA VAL A 97 -14.77 8.90 1.30
C VAL A 97 -14.30 7.45 1.43
N VAL A 98 -14.81 6.55 0.59
CA VAL A 98 -14.37 5.14 0.57
C VAL A 98 -12.88 5.04 0.28
N PHE A 99 -12.36 5.84 -0.67
CA PHE A 99 -10.95 5.88 -1.00
C PHE A 99 -10.09 6.25 0.21
N HIS A 100 -10.43 7.33 0.92
CA HIS A 100 -9.66 7.75 2.09
C HIS A 100 -9.78 6.81 3.28
N VAL A 101 -10.95 6.19 3.49
CA VAL A 101 -11.12 5.15 4.52
C VAL A 101 -10.23 3.95 4.19
N ALA A 102 -10.26 3.47 2.94
CA ALA A 102 -9.40 2.39 2.49
C ALA A 102 -7.92 2.73 2.64
N ARG A 103 -7.51 3.97 2.31
CA ARG A 103 -6.16 4.49 2.52
C ARG A 103 -5.72 4.42 3.98
N ILE A 104 -6.55 4.91 4.91
CA ILE A 104 -6.22 4.92 6.34
C ILE A 104 -6.13 3.51 6.90
N ILE A 105 -7.06 2.61 6.54
CA ILE A 105 -7.02 1.21 6.96
C ILE A 105 -5.76 0.52 6.43
N ALA A 106 -5.46 0.68 5.15
CA ALA A 106 -4.28 0.09 4.52
C ALA A 106 -2.97 0.60 5.16
N ALA A 107 -2.87 1.91 5.41
CA ALA A 107 -1.73 2.50 6.09
C ALA A 107 -1.57 2.00 7.54
N ALA A 108 -2.67 1.90 8.28
CA ALA A 108 -2.66 1.34 9.64
C ALA A 108 -2.15 -0.10 9.64
N LEU A 109 -2.67 -0.95 8.73
CA LEU A 109 -2.23 -2.34 8.59
C LEU A 109 -0.74 -2.42 8.25
N MET A 110 -0.28 -1.61 7.30
CA MET A 110 1.14 -1.55 6.92
C MET A 110 2.02 -1.22 8.12
N PHE A 111 1.75 -0.12 8.84
CA PHE A 111 2.60 0.28 9.96
C PHE A 111 2.56 -0.70 11.13
N LEU A 112 1.40 -1.30 11.40
CA LEU A 112 1.28 -2.34 12.43
C LEU A 112 2.09 -3.58 12.06
N LEU A 113 2.01 -4.05 10.81
CA LEU A 113 2.76 -5.22 10.35
C LEU A 113 4.27 -4.95 10.28
N VAL A 114 4.70 -3.73 9.92
CA VAL A 114 6.11 -3.31 10.07
C VAL A 114 6.55 -3.48 11.53
N TYR A 115 5.75 -3.02 12.49
CA TYR A 115 6.11 -3.13 13.90
C TYR A 115 6.14 -4.58 14.39
N VAL A 116 5.23 -5.43 13.90
CA VAL A 116 5.25 -6.88 14.18
C VAL A 116 6.52 -7.52 13.60
N LEU A 117 6.93 -7.12 12.40
CA LEU A 117 8.20 -7.57 11.81
C LEU A 117 9.39 -7.17 12.68
N PHE A 118 9.46 -5.91 13.13
CA PHE A 118 10.50 -5.46 14.05
C PHE A 118 10.51 -6.23 15.37
N GLN A 119 9.34 -6.63 15.90
CA GLN A 119 9.29 -7.51 17.07
C GLN A 119 9.87 -8.90 16.80
N ALA A 120 9.69 -9.42 15.59
CA ALA A 120 10.19 -10.73 15.20
C ALA A 120 11.72 -10.73 14.96
N VAL A 121 12.30 -9.62 14.49
CA VAL A 121 13.71 -9.59 14.04
C VAL A 121 14.66 -8.79 14.93
N LEU A 122 14.18 -7.81 15.70
CA LEU A 122 15.02 -6.99 16.58
C LEU A 122 14.80 -7.41 18.04
N PRO A 123 15.84 -7.73 18.83
CA PRO A 123 15.66 -8.12 20.23
C PRO A 123 15.37 -6.92 21.14
N GLU A 124 16.04 -5.78 20.98
CA GLU A 124 15.88 -4.63 21.88
C GLU A 124 14.62 -3.80 21.60
N ARG A 125 13.91 -3.42 22.66
CA ARG A 125 12.72 -2.55 22.57
C ARG A 125 13.05 -1.16 22.03
N SER A 126 14.21 -0.61 22.39
CA SER A 126 14.68 0.68 21.88
C SER A 126 14.91 0.63 20.37
N ALA A 127 15.59 -0.40 19.87
CA ALA A 127 15.83 -0.61 18.45
C ALA A 127 14.52 -0.68 17.65
N ARG A 128 13.52 -1.44 18.13
CA ARG A 128 12.19 -1.52 17.52
C ARG A 128 11.49 -0.16 17.42
N ARG A 129 11.59 0.65 18.47
CA ARG A 129 10.98 1.99 18.51
C ARG A 129 11.69 2.93 17.55
N THR A 130 13.02 2.94 17.54
CA THR A 130 13.80 3.76 16.61
C THR A 130 13.53 3.37 15.16
N ALA A 131 13.52 2.07 14.85
CA ALA A 131 13.20 1.57 13.52
C ALA A 131 11.79 1.99 13.06
N LEU A 132 10.80 1.91 13.95
CA LEU A 132 9.44 2.40 13.66
C LEU A 132 9.44 3.90 13.40
N LEU A 133 10.07 4.71 14.25
CA LEU A 133 10.13 6.16 14.06
C LEU A 133 10.83 6.55 12.76
N LEU A 134 11.91 5.86 12.39
CA LEU A 134 12.60 6.06 11.10
C LEU A 134 11.74 5.63 9.92
N THR A 135 10.94 4.57 10.06
CA THR A 135 9.99 4.16 9.00
C THR A 135 8.88 5.19 8.82
N LEU A 136 8.39 5.77 9.92
CA LEU A 136 7.31 6.75 9.91
C LEU A 136 7.78 8.15 9.48
N PHE A 137 8.99 8.56 9.85
CA PHE A 137 9.43 9.96 9.76
C PHE A 137 10.88 10.14 9.30
N GLY A 138 11.56 9.08 8.87
CA GLY A 138 12.96 9.13 8.44
C GLY A 138 13.17 9.72 7.04
N SER A 139 12.09 10.07 6.33
CA SER A 139 12.12 10.68 5.01
C SER A 139 10.86 11.55 4.79
N GLY A 140 10.81 12.33 3.71
CA GLY A 140 9.74 13.30 3.42
C GLY A 140 10.16 14.78 3.58
N LEU A 141 11.46 15.03 3.80
CA LEU A 141 12.04 16.37 3.93
C LEU A 141 12.83 16.81 2.68
N GLY A 142 12.67 16.09 1.57
CA GLY A 142 13.31 16.39 0.28
C GLY A 142 13.03 17.81 -0.20
N TRP A 143 11.87 18.37 0.12
CA TRP A 143 11.51 19.75 -0.20
C TRP A 143 12.40 20.80 0.49
N VAL A 144 13.03 20.47 1.63
CA VAL A 144 14.02 21.32 2.30
C VAL A 144 15.39 21.15 1.64
N THR A 145 15.79 19.91 1.39
CA THR A 145 17.14 19.59 0.90
C THR A 145 17.33 19.90 -0.59
N ALA A 146 16.27 19.80 -1.40
CA ALA A 146 16.33 20.04 -2.85
C ALA A 146 16.85 21.45 -3.18
N PRO A 147 16.28 22.56 -2.65
CA PRO A 147 16.79 23.90 -2.94
C PRO A 147 18.14 24.19 -2.26
N LEU A 148 18.39 23.63 -1.08
CA LEU A 148 19.62 23.90 -0.32
C LEU A 148 20.86 23.26 -0.93
N PHE A 149 20.72 22.08 -1.52
CA PHE A 149 21.84 21.27 -2.00
C PHE A 149 21.79 21.01 -3.52
N ASN A 150 20.79 21.56 -4.22
CA ASN A 150 20.54 21.31 -5.64
C ASN A 150 20.47 19.80 -5.98
N LEU A 151 19.81 19.04 -5.10
CA LEU A 151 19.66 17.59 -5.23
C LEU A 151 18.29 17.25 -5.83
N GLN A 152 18.14 15.98 -6.23
CA GLN A 152 16.87 15.36 -6.59
C GLN A 152 16.56 14.27 -5.55
N PRO A 153 15.99 14.63 -4.38
CA PRO A 153 15.73 13.70 -3.29
C PRO A 153 14.76 12.58 -3.70
N SER A 154 15.02 11.36 -3.25
CA SER A 154 14.22 10.19 -3.63
C SER A 154 12.78 10.27 -3.18
N ASP A 155 12.48 10.99 -2.10
CA ASP A 155 11.12 11.20 -1.58
C ASP A 155 10.30 12.18 -2.42
N LEU A 156 10.94 13.05 -3.20
CA LEU A 156 10.28 13.88 -4.20
C LEU A 156 10.17 13.17 -5.56
N MET A 157 11.19 12.40 -5.93
CA MET A 157 11.26 11.71 -7.23
C MET A 157 10.43 10.43 -7.28
N ILE A 158 10.40 9.69 -6.17
CA ILE A 158 9.72 8.41 -6.02
C ILE A 158 9.05 8.39 -4.63
N PRO A 159 7.97 9.17 -4.43
CA PRO A 159 7.22 9.17 -3.17
C PRO A 159 6.78 7.77 -2.74
N GLU A 160 6.60 6.87 -3.70
CA GLU A 160 6.20 5.47 -3.52
C GLU A 160 7.23 4.65 -2.72
N SER A 161 8.48 5.12 -2.64
CA SER A 161 9.55 4.48 -1.86
C SER A 161 9.49 4.77 -0.36
N ILE A 162 8.67 5.75 0.06
CA ILE A 162 8.62 6.23 1.44
C ILE A 162 7.30 5.80 2.10
N PRO A 163 7.33 4.97 3.16
CA PRO A 163 6.12 4.46 3.83
C PRO A 163 5.12 5.54 4.26
N PHE A 164 5.60 6.67 4.78
CA PHE A 164 4.72 7.79 5.15
C PHE A 164 4.06 8.45 3.93
N LEU A 165 4.78 8.62 2.83
CA LEU A 165 4.24 9.25 1.62
C LEU A 165 3.26 8.32 0.89
N ILE A 166 3.48 7.00 0.87
CA ILE A 166 2.46 6.08 0.34
C ILE A 166 1.21 6.05 1.22
N ALA A 167 1.35 6.13 2.55
CA ALA A 167 0.22 6.27 3.46
C ALA A 167 -0.55 7.59 3.24
N TYR A 168 0.17 8.65 2.83
CA TYR A 168 -0.40 9.95 2.50
C TYR A 168 -1.09 9.97 1.12
N GLY A 169 -0.50 9.37 0.09
CA GLY A 169 -0.99 9.53 -1.29
C GLY A 169 -2.00 8.48 -1.74
N ASN A 170 -1.84 7.22 -1.31
CA ASN A 170 -2.41 6.08 -2.04
C ASN A 170 -3.09 5.06 -1.13
N ALA A 171 -4.18 4.43 -1.59
CA ALA A 171 -4.84 3.36 -0.85
C ALA A 171 -4.22 1.97 -1.12
N HIS A 172 -3.75 1.75 -2.33
CA HIS A 172 -3.32 0.43 -2.81
C HIS A 172 -1.86 0.10 -2.47
N PHE A 173 -0.93 1.07 -2.50
CA PHE A 173 0.48 0.84 -2.12
C PHE A 173 0.66 0.43 -0.65
N PRO A 174 0.03 1.10 0.34
CA PRO A 174 0.13 0.63 1.72
C PRO A 174 -0.48 -0.76 1.91
N LEU A 175 -1.54 -1.09 1.17
CA LEU A 175 -2.15 -2.42 1.23
C LEU A 175 -1.23 -3.48 0.62
N ALA A 176 -0.55 -3.16 -0.48
CA ALA A 176 0.48 -4.03 -1.07
C ALA A 176 1.63 -4.28 -0.09
N ALA A 177 2.13 -3.22 0.55
CA ALA A 177 3.19 -3.31 1.55
C ALA A 177 2.75 -4.13 2.77
N ALA A 178 1.51 -3.93 3.26
CA ALA A 178 0.93 -4.73 4.32
C ALA A 178 0.86 -6.22 3.95
N ALA A 179 0.40 -6.55 2.74
CA ALA A 179 0.34 -7.92 2.27
C ALA A 179 1.74 -8.55 2.11
N LEU A 180 2.73 -7.79 1.61
CA LEU A 180 4.12 -8.25 1.51
C LEU A 180 4.70 -8.57 2.90
N LEU A 181 4.54 -7.64 3.85
CA LEU A 181 4.99 -7.82 5.24
C LEU A 181 4.27 -9.00 5.90
N GLY A 182 2.96 -9.14 5.65
CA GLY A 182 2.17 -10.28 6.10
C GLY A 182 2.72 -11.61 5.58
N GLY A 183 3.05 -11.69 4.29
CA GLY A 183 3.68 -12.87 3.68
C GLY A 183 5.02 -13.22 4.34
N ILE A 184 5.88 -12.23 4.57
CA ILE A 184 7.16 -12.42 5.29
C ILE A 184 6.91 -12.94 6.71
N LEU A 185 6.01 -12.31 7.46
CA LEU A 185 5.68 -12.70 8.83
C LEU A 185 5.10 -14.12 8.92
N VAL A 186 4.28 -14.51 7.95
CA VAL A 186 3.72 -15.86 7.86
C VAL A 186 4.82 -16.90 7.68
N ILE A 187 5.83 -16.61 6.85
CA ILE A 187 7.00 -17.50 6.68
C ILE A 187 7.82 -17.61 7.97
N LEU A 188 8.04 -16.47 8.65
CA LEU A 188 8.85 -16.41 9.86
C LEU A 188 8.17 -17.05 11.08
N LEU A 189 6.87 -16.83 11.27
CA LEU A 189 6.18 -17.10 12.54
C LEU A 189 5.29 -18.34 12.52
N LEU A 190 4.88 -18.85 11.35
CA LEU A 190 3.93 -19.97 11.23
C LEU A 190 4.59 -21.26 10.70
N GLN A 191 5.84 -21.51 11.08
CA GLN A 191 6.60 -22.67 10.63
C GLN A 191 5.92 -24.01 10.99
N ASP A 192 5.31 -24.09 12.18
CA ASP A 192 4.64 -25.29 12.69
C ASP A 192 3.21 -25.48 12.18
N ARG A 193 2.69 -24.57 11.33
CA ARG A 193 1.30 -24.62 10.83
C ARG A 193 1.26 -24.51 9.30
N PRO A 194 1.70 -25.54 8.55
CA PRO A 194 1.93 -25.44 7.12
C PRO A 194 0.66 -25.11 6.32
N GLY A 195 -0.51 -25.64 6.69
CA GLY A 195 -1.78 -25.34 6.02
C GLY A 195 -2.21 -23.87 6.17
N LEU A 196 -2.19 -23.35 7.40
CA LEU A 196 -2.50 -21.93 7.66
C LEU A 196 -1.45 -21.01 7.00
N ARG A 197 -0.18 -21.42 7.05
CA ARG A 197 0.93 -20.70 6.40
C ARG A 197 0.69 -20.57 4.90
N LEU A 198 0.34 -21.68 4.23
CA LEU A 198 0.03 -21.68 2.81
C LEU A 198 -1.19 -20.81 2.50
N ALA A 199 -2.28 -20.96 3.25
CA ALA A 199 -3.51 -20.18 3.04
C ALA A 199 -3.27 -18.66 3.16
N LEU A 200 -2.54 -18.23 4.20
CA LEU A 200 -2.24 -16.81 4.39
C LEU A 200 -1.23 -16.27 3.38
N ALA A 201 -0.24 -17.08 2.97
CA ALA A 201 0.69 -16.70 1.91
C ALA A 201 -0.03 -16.51 0.56
N LEU A 202 -0.95 -17.42 0.22
CA LEU A 202 -1.80 -17.29 -0.97
C LEU A 202 -2.67 -16.04 -0.89
N LEU A 203 -3.30 -15.78 0.25
CA LEU A 203 -4.08 -14.55 0.47
C LEU A 203 -3.23 -13.29 0.25
N CYS A 204 -2.03 -13.23 0.82
CA CYS A 204 -1.11 -12.10 0.63
C CYS A 204 -0.74 -11.92 -0.84
N GLY A 205 -0.41 -13.01 -1.55
CA GLY A 205 -0.11 -12.98 -2.97
C GLY A 205 -1.29 -12.52 -3.83
N THR A 206 -2.50 -13.00 -3.54
CA THR A 206 -3.73 -12.56 -4.22
C THR A 206 -3.99 -11.07 -4.00
N ILE A 207 -3.81 -10.58 -2.77
CA ILE A 207 -3.97 -9.14 -2.47
C ILE A 207 -2.99 -8.34 -3.31
N ILE A 208 -1.69 -8.69 -3.30
CA ILE A 208 -0.65 -7.99 -4.08
C ILE A 208 -1.02 -7.97 -5.56
N GLY A 209 -1.42 -9.10 -6.15
CA GLY A 209 -1.84 -9.16 -7.54
C GLY A 209 -3.06 -8.30 -7.87
N ALA A 210 -4.02 -8.19 -6.94
CA ALA A 210 -5.21 -7.36 -7.11
C ALA A 210 -4.93 -5.86 -7.01
N VAL A 211 -3.98 -5.45 -6.17
CA VAL A 211 -3.64 -4.03 -5.95
C VAL A 211 -2.52 -3.51 -6.86
N LEU A 212 -1.63 -4.39 -7.31
CA LEU A 212 -0.50 -4.09 -8.19
C LEU A 212 -0.52 -5.06 -9.39
N PRO A 213 -1.46 -4.90 -10.34
CA PRO A 213 -1.64 -5.86 -11.44
C PRO A 213 -0.37 -6.04 -12.28
N PHE A 214 0.46 -5.00 -12.41
CA PHE A 214 1.70 -5.06 -13.17
C PHE A 214 2.85 -5.74 -12.41
N SER A 215 2.81 -5.81 -11.08
CA SER A 215 3.86 -6.51 -10.32
C SER A 215 3.70 -8.02 -10.37
N ALA A 216 2.50 -8.53 -10.68
CA ALA A 216 2.26 -9.96 -10.81
C ALA A 216 3.19 -10.58 -11.87
N LEU A 217 3.39 -9.91 -13.01
CA LEU A 217 4.28 -10.38 -14.06
C LEU A 217 5.73 -10.52 -13.55
N SER A 218 6.24 -9.49 -12.88
CA SER A 218 7.59 -9.51 -12.30
C SER A 218 7.74 -10.57 -11.21
N LEU A 219 6.72 -10.76 -10.37
CA LEU A 219 6.67 -11.80 -9.34
C LEU A 219 6.71 -13.20 -9.94
N PHE A 220 5.90 -13.46 -10.98
CA PHE A 220 5.90 -14.75 -11.67
C PHE A 220 7.24 -15.01 -12.36
N ALA A 221 7.81 -14.01 -13.03
CA ALA A 221 9.11 -14.15 -13.68
C ALA A 221 10.24 -14.46 -12.68
N ALA A 222 10.28 -13.72 -11.56
CA ALA A 222 11.26 -13.96 -10.50
C ALA A 222 11.07 -15.32 -9.83
N GLY A 223 9.82 -15.68 -9.48
CA GLY A 223 9.49 -16.96 -8.87
C GLY A 223 9.79 -18.16 -9.77
N PHE A 224 9.52 -18.04 -11.07
CA PHE A 224 9.85 -19.06 -12.06
C PHE A 224 11.36 -19.25 -12.21
N THR A 225 12.11 -18.14 -12.28
CA THR A 225 13.58 -18.17 -12.33
C THR A 225 14.17 -18.81 -11.08
N TRP A 226 13.66 -18.44 -9.90
CA TRP A 226 14.05 -19.06 -8.63
C TRP A 226 13.75 -20.56 -8.61
N TYR A 227 12.57 -20.97 -9.07
CA TYR A 227 12.19 -22.37 -9.13
C TYR A 227 13.12 -23.20 -10.03
N ILE A 228 13.47 -22.69 -11.22
CA ILE A 228 14.43 -23.35 -12.10
C ILE A 228 15.78 -23.50 -11.39
N TRP A 229 16.25 -22.43 -10.74
CA TRP A 229 17.52 -22.46 -10.01
C TRP A 229 17.51 -23.53 -8.90
N GLU A 230 16.49 -23.55 -8.03
CA GLU A 230 16.33 -24.57 -6.98
C GLU A 230 16.25 -25.99 -7.56
N ALA A 231 15.46 -26.20 -8.62
CA ALA A 231 15.36 -27.49 -9.28
C ALA A 231 16.74 -27.97 -9.75
N THR A 232 17.52 -27.11 -10.39
CA THR A 232 18.87 -27.46 -10.86
C THR A 232 19.85 -27.77 -9.71
N LEU A 233 19.73 -27.09 -8.56
CA LEU A 233 20.53 -27.41 -7.37
C LEU A 233 20.16 -28.76 -6.76
N HIS A 234 18.86 -29.08 -6.68
CA HIS A 234 18.39 -30.38 -6.21
C HIS A 234 18.81 -31.53 -7.14
N PHE A 235 18.74 -31.33 -8.46
CA PHE A 235 19.26 -32.30 -9.44
C PHE A 235 20.76 -32.55 -9.27
N ARG A 236 21.57 -31.50 -9.02
CA ARG A 236 23.01 -31.65 -8.78
C ARG A 236 23.35 -32.37 -7.48
N LYS A 237 22.53 -32.23 -6.43
CA LYS A 237 22.74 -32.91 -5.13
C LYS A 237 22.33 -34.38 -5.13
N ASN A 238 21.35 -34.77 -5.95
CA ASN A 238 20.83 -36.14 -6.01
C ASN A 238 21.38 -36.98 -7.17
N GLY A 239 22.17 -36.37 -8.07
CA GLY A 239 22.79 -37.01 -9.24
C GLY A 239 24.30 -37.27 -9.10
N ALA A 240 24.87 -37.09 -7.91
CA ALA A 240 26.23 -37.46 -7.52
C ALA A 240 26.16 -38.49 -6.38
#